data_AF-A0A380U4V7-F1
#
_entry.id   AF-A0A380U4V7-F1
#
_cell.length_a   1.000
_cell.length_b   1.000
_cell.length_c   1.000
_cell.angle_alpha   90.00
_cell.angle_beta   90.00
_cell.angle_gamma   90.00
#
_symmetry.space_group_name_H-M   'P 1'
#
loop_
_entity.id
_entity.type
_entity.pdbx_description
1 polymer ?
#
loop_
_entity_poly.entity_id
_entity_poly.type
_entity_poly.pdbx_seq_one_letter_code
_entity_poly.pdbx_strand_id
1 'polypeptide(L)'
;MSAHLPGQSVSIHDDEWGTFCYTHHDIKATHRICSEADSFGAEYYNMCDQCWNEHQAAIQAKKEDPVQWECCRKCGNLVPYLSSYRDPDEGMCGPVYEACPDCVSKFYQSYEDECEWLDDEYY
;
A
#
# COMPACT_ATOMS: atom_id res chain seq x y z
N MET A 1 3.63 -3.52 16.08
CA MET A 1 3.78 -2.91 14.75
C MET A 1 2.83 -3.65 13.84
N SER A 2 1.97 -2.94 13.11
CA SER A 2 1.12 -3.54 12.09
C SER A 2 1.93 -3.86 10.84
N ALA A 3 1.50 -4.86 10.08
CA ALA A 3 2.08 -5.15 8.77
C ALA A 3 1.93 -3.92 7.85
N HIS A 4 2.98 -3.65 7.05
CA HIS A 4 2.96 -2.58 6.06
C HIS A 4 1.85 -2.80 5.03
N LEU A 5 1.40 -1.73 4.38
CA LEU A 5 0.40 -1.84 3.32
C LEU A 5 1.07 -2.12 1.97
N PRO A 6 0.42 -2.84 1.05
CA PRO A 6 0.93 -3.05 -0.30
C PRO A 6 1.33 -1.72 -0.98
N GLY A 7 2.48 -1.72 -1.65
CA GLY A 7 3.08 -0.56 -2.29
C GLY A 7 3.84 0.39 -1.34
N GLN A 8 3.78 0.19 -0.02
CA GLN A 8 4.53 1.01 0.93
C GLN A 8 6.04 0.72 0.84
N SER A 9 6.85 1.78 0.76
CA SER A 9 8.31 1.65 0.84
C SER A 9 8.77 1.35 2.26
N VAL A 10 9.72 0.44 2.38
CA VAL A 10 10.24 -0.08 3.65
C VAL A 10 11.76 -0.11 3.63
N SER A 11 12.37 -0.03 4.81
CA SER A 11 13.81 -0.16 4.95
C SER A 11 14.28 -1.59 4.66
N ILE A 12 15.47 -1.69 4.08
CA ILE A 12 16.12 -2.98 3.83
C ILE A 12 16.91 -3.37 5.08
N HIS A 13 16.65 -4.57 5.57
CA HIS A 13 17.38 -5.18 6.68
C HIS A 13 17.87 -6.57 6.27
N ASP A 14 18.85 -7.09 7.01
CA ASP A 14 19.28 -8.48 6.89
C ASP A 14 18.30 -9.37 7.66
N ASP A 15 17.15 -9.60 7.05
CA ASP A 15 16.02 -10.40 7.54
C ASP A 15 15.71 -11.56 6.58
N GLU A 16 14.58 -12.23 6.77
CA GLU A 16 14.17 -13.39 5.96
C GLU A 16 14.02 -13.06 4.45
N TRP A 17 13.88 -11.78 4.09
CA TRP A 17 13.77 -11.30 2.72
C TRP A 17 15.13 -10.89 2.13
N GLY A 18 16.19 -10.93 2.94
CA GLY A 18 17.56 -10.65 2.56
C GLY A 18 17.82 -9.22 2.09
N THR A 19 19.06 -8.97 1.65
CA THR A 19 19.52 -7.62 1.25
C THR A 19 19.77 -7.48 -0.25
N PHE A 20 19.49 -8.50 -1.05
CA PHE A 20 19.76 -8.53 -2.49
C PHE A 20 18.49 -8.33 -3.31
N CYS A 21 18.66 -7.83 -4.53
CA CYS A 21 17.56 -7.64 -5.46
C CYS A 21 16.96 -9.00 -5.84
N TYR A 22 15.62 -9.05 -5.86
CA TYR A 22 14.89 -10.26 -6.19
C TYR A 22 15.06 -10.70 -7.66
N THR A 23 15.26 -9.75 -8.59
CA THR A 23 15.47 -10.07 -10.01
C THR A 23 16.96 -10.29 -10.32
N HIS A 24 17.82 -9.47 -9.73
CA HIS A 24 19.27 -9.49 -9.94
C HIS A 24 19.95 -9.96 -8.65
N HIS A 25 19.98 -11.27 -8.42
CA HIS A 25 20.41 -11.86 -7.15
C HIS A 25 21.86 -11.49 -6.72
N ASP A 26 22.70 -11.07 -7.65
CA ASP A 26 24.09 -10.66 -7.38
C ASP A 26 24.23 -9.16 -7.02
N ILE A 27 23.14 -8.39 -7.07
CA ILE A 27 23.12 -6.94 -6.85
C ILE A 27 22.40 -6.64 -5.53
N LYS A 28 23.00 -5.79 -4.69
CA LYS A 28 22.33 -5.31 -3.46
C LYS A 28 21.09 -4.50 -3.81
N ALA A 29 20.02 -4.74 -3.05
CA ALA A 29 18.83 -3.93 -3.15
C ALA A 29 19.07 -2.54 -2.57
N THR A 30 18.42 -1.55 -3.18
CA THR A 30 18.40 -0.14 -2.75
C THR A 30 16.98 0.28 -2.36
N HIS A 31 15.98 -0.42 -2.89
CA HIS A 31 14.57 -0.19 -2.59
C HIS A 31 13.92 -1.50 -2.12
N ARG A 32 13.00 -1.39 -1.18
CA ARG A 32 12.11 -2.48 -0.78
C ARG A 32 10.71 -1.92 -0.66
N ILE A 33 9.74 -2.65 -1.17
CA ILE A 33 8.32 -2.37 -0.98
C ILE A 33 7.64 -3.57 -0.32
N CYS A 34 6.55 -3.32 0.39
CA CYS A 34 5.58 -4.37 0.69
C CYS A 34 4.88 -4.75 -0.62
N SER A 35 5.08 -5.96 -1.11
CA SER A 35 4.38 -6.43 -2.32
C SER A 35 2.96 -6.84 -2.00
N GLU A 36 2.78 -7.59 -0.92
CA GLU A 36 1.51 -8.10 -0.46
C GLU A 36 1.42 -7.98 1.05
N ALA A 37 0.21 -7.78 1.56
CA ALA A 37 -0.05 -7.86 2.99
C ALA A 37 -1.47 -8.34 3.23
N ASP A 38 -1.62 -9.19 4.23
CA ASP A 38 -2.90 -9.73 4.65
C ASP A 38 -3.02 -9.73 6.19
N SER A 39 -3.89 -10.58 6.73
CA SER A 39 -4.07 -10.75 8.17
C SER A 39 -3.01 -11.63 8.83
N PHE A 40 -2.17 -12.34 8.06
CA PHE A 40 -1.13 -13.23 8.54
C PHE A 40 0.27 -12.61 8.43
N GLY A 41 0.48 -11.66 7.53
CA GLY A 41 1.79 -11.00 7.41
C GLY A 41 1.89 -9.99 6.27
N ALA A 42 3.13 -9.64 5.97
CA ALA A 42 3.51 -8.83 4.82
C ALA A 42 4.68 -9.51 4.10
N GLU A 43 4.60 -9.52 2.78
CA GLU A 43 5.67 -9.95 1.91
C GLU A 43 6.39 -8.73 1.32
N TYR A 44 7.69 -8.86 1.13
CA TYR A 44 8.52 -7.75 0.69
C TYR A 44 9.27 -8.07 -0.60
N TYR A 45 9.34 -7.08 -1.46
CA TYR A 45 10.02 -7.17 -2.75
C TYR A 45 11.21 -6.21 -2.81
N ASN A 46 12.41 -6.79 -2.89
CA ASN A 46 13.68 -6.07 -2.96
C ASN A 46 14.07 -5.74 -4.40
N MET A 47 14.41 -4.48 -4.66
CA MET A 47 14.79 -3.98 -5.97
C MET A 47 16.12 -3.25 -5.92
N CYS A 48 16.97 -3.46 -6.93
CA CYS A 48 18.05 -2.53 -7.25
C CYS A 48 17.48 -1.32 -8.02
N ASP A 49 18.30 -0.28 -8.21
CA ASP A 49 17.88 0.95 -8.90
C ASP A 49 17.30 0.69 -10.30
N GLN A 50 17.85 -0.28 -11.05
CA GLN A 50 17.31 -0.64 -12.36
C GLN A 50 15.87 -1.16 -12.25
N CYS A 51 15.63 -2.16 -11.41
CA CYS A 51 14.29 -2.74 -11.23
C CYS A 51 13.32 -1.72 -10.64
N TRP A 52 13.80 -0.83 -9.76
CA TRP A 52 12.99 0.25 -9.22
C TRP A 52 12.55 1.23 -10.30
N ASN A 53 13.47 1.64 -11.19
CA ASN A 53 13.15 2.52 -12.30
C ASN A 53 12.16 1.87 -13.28
N GLU A 54 12.33 0.58 -13.58
CA GLU A 54 11.38 -0.19 -14.39
C GLU A 54 9.99 -0.25 -13.73
N HIS A 55 9.94 -0.48 -12.41
CA HIS A 55 8.71 -0.49 -11.63
C HIS A 55 8.01 0.89 -11.65
N GLN A 56 8.75 1.98 -11.44
CA GLN A 56 8.22 3.35 -11.51
C GLN A 56 7.74 3.69 -12.93
N ALA A 57 8.46 3.28 -13.96
CA ALA A 57 8.05 3.46 -15.35
C ALA A 57 6.75 2.71 -15.66
N ALA A 58 6.59 1.48 -15.16
CA ALA A 58 5.36 0.71 -15.30
C ALA A 58 4.17 1.39 -14.60
N ILE A 59 4.37 1.92 -13.39
CA ILE A 59 3.35 2.71 -12.68
C ILE A 59 2.95 3.95 -13.50
N GLN A 60 3.93 4.66 -14.07
CA GLN A 60 3.65 5.85 -14.87
C GLN A 60 2.92 5.51 -16.17
N ALA A 61 3.33 4.45 -16.87
CA ALA A 61 2.66 3.98 -18.08
C ALA A 61 1.19 3.62 -17.80
N LYS A 62 0.89 2.97 -16.68
CA LYS A 62 -0.50 2.66 -16.27
C LYS A 62 -1.33 3.92 -16.02
N LYS A 63 -0.74 4.97 -15.46
CA LYS A 63 -1.44 6.27 -15.26
C LYS A 63 -1.83 6.93 -16.58
N GLU A 64 -1.03 6.74 -17.62
CA GLU A 64 -1.24 7.34 -18.94
C GLU A 64 -2.18 6.52 -19.85
N ASP A 65 -2.50 5.28 -19.46
CA ASP A 65 -3.39 4.37 -20.21
C ASP A 65 -4.69 4.07 -19.44
N PRO A 66 -5.78 4.81 -19.72
CA PRO A 66 -7.09 4.58 -19.10
C PRO A 66 -7.67 3.18 -19.28
N VAL A 67 -7.20 2.39 -20.26
CA VAL A 67 -7.66 1.01 -20.46
C VAL A 67 -7.15 0.09 -19.34
N GLN A 68 -6.04 0.45 -18.70
CA GLN A 68 -5.46 -0.30 -17.58
C GLN A 68 -5.94 0.20 -16.22
N TRP A 69 -6.83 1.20 -16.18
CA TRP A 69 -7.36 1.71 -14.93
C TRP A 69 -8.29 0.71 -14.28
N GLU A 70 -8.31 0.74 -12.95
CA GLU A 70 -9.08 -0.13 -12.11
C GLU A 70 -10.38 0.53 -11.70
N CYS A 71 -11.46 -0.25 -11.60
CA CYS A 71 -12.74 0.24 -11.14
C CYS A 71 -12.83 0.14 -9.61
N CYS A 72 -12.98 1.28 -8.95
CA CYS A 72 -13.22 1.31 -7.51
C CYS A 72 -14.58 0.70 -7.17
N ARG A 73 -14.59 -0.38 -6.37
CA ARG A 73 -15.85 -1.04 -5.97
C ARG A 73 -16.75 -0.19 -5.09
N LYS A 74 -16.20 0.79 -4.35
CA LYS A 74 -16.96 1.68 -3.47
C LYS A 74 -17.75 2.75 -4.24
N CYS A 75 -17.16 3.38 -5.26
CA CYS A 75 -17.78 4.51 -5.96
C CYS A 75 -18.00 4.31 -7.46
N GLY A 76 -17.45 3.26 -8.06
CA GLY A 76 -17.57 2.96 -9.50
C GLY A 76 -16.63 3.75 -10.42
N ASN A 77 -15.80 4.65 -9.88
CA ASN A 77 -14.86 5.43 -10.69
C ASN A 77 -13.68 4.57 -11.18
N LEU A 78 -13.22 4.85 -12.39
CA LEU A 78 -11.96 4.31 -12.90
C LEU A 78 -10.80 5.17 -12.39
N VAL A 79 -9.78 4.52 -11.82
CA VAL A 79 -8.57 5.17 -11.32
C VAL A 79 -7.32 4.37 -11.73
N PRO A 80 -6.16 5.02 -11.90
CA PRO A 80 -4.93 4.32 -12.27
C PRO A 80 -4.49 3.23 -11.27
N TYR A 81 -4.81 3.39 -9.99
CA TYR A 81 -4.50 2.43 -8.94
C TYR A 81 -5.51 2.56 -7.80
N LEU A 82 -5.78 1.44 -7.15
CA LEU A 82 -6.45 1.42 -5.85
C LEU A 82 -5.40 1.63 -4.75
N SER A 83 -5.83 2.27 -3.67
CA SER A 83 -5.07 2.44 -2.45
C SER A 83 -5.51 1.38 -1.45
N SER A 84 -4.54 0.62 -0.94
CA SER A 84 -4.76 -0.29 0.16
C SER A 84 -4.92 0.48 1.47
N TYR A 85 -5.80 0.03 2.35
CA TYR A 85 -6.03 0.62 3.68
C TYR A 85 -6.54 -0.42 4.67
N ARG A 86 -6.51 -0.10 5.96
CA ARG A 86 -7.04 -0.93 7.06
C ARG A 86 -8.11 -0.14 7.81
N ASP A 87 -9.13 -0.86 8.26
CA ASP A 87 -10.15 -0.31 9.16
C ASP A 87 -9.59 -0.28 10.60
N PRO A 88 -9.44 0.90 11.22
CA PRO A 88 -8.93 1.01 12.59
C PRO A 88 -9.80 0.27 13.61
N ASP A 89 -11.12 0.20 13.41
CA ASP A 89 -12.06 -0.45 14.33
C ASP A 89 -11.93 -1.99 14.30
N GLU A 90 -11.53 -2.55 13.16
CA GLU A 90 -11.19 -3.98 13.02
C GLU A 90 -9.76 -4.30 13.50
N GLY A 91 -9.02 -3.27 13.92
CA GLY A 91 -7.65 -3.35 14.39
C GLY A 91 -6.61 -3.37 13.26
N MET A 92 -5.41 -2.90 13.59
CA MET A 92 -4.32 -2.71 12.60
C MET A 92 -3.69 -4.01 12.07
N CYS A 93 -4.12 -5.18 12.57
CA CYS A 93 -3.76 -6.50 12.04
C CYS A 93 -4.92 -7.16 11.27
N GLY A 94 -6.02 -6.42 11.03
CA GLY A 94 -7.21 -6.93 10.35
C GLY A 94 -7.04 -7.18 8.85
N PRO A 95 -8.14 -7.27 8.09
CA PRO A 95 -8.09 -7.35 6.64
C PRO A 95 -7.47 -6.10 6.00
N VAL A 96 -6.87 -6.26 4.81
CA VAL A 96 -6.46 -5.14 3.95
C VAL A 96 -7.54 -4.95 2.89
N TYR A 97 -8.05 -3.73 2.80
CA TYR A 97 -9.07 -3.34 1.84
C TYR A 97 -8.47 -2.48 0.73
N GLU A 98 -9.12 -2.45 -0.42
CA GLU A 98 -8.72 -1.63 -1.56
C GLU A 98 -9.86 -0.74 -2.04
N ALA A 99 -9.58 0.54 -2.22
CA ALA A 99 -10.50 1.51 -2.81
C ALA A 99 -9.73 2.62 -3.52
N CYS A 100 -10.39 3.47 -4.30
CA CYS A 100 -9.69 4.62 -4.87
C CYS A 100 -9.18 5.57 -3.76
N PRO A 101 -8.11 6.35 -4.02
CA PRO A 101 -7.54 7.28 -3.04
C PRO A 101 -8.58 8.21 -2.39
N ASP A 102 -9.53 8.71 -3.17
CA ASP A 102 -10.61 9.58 -2.68
C ASP A 102 -11.52 8.88 -1.66
N CYS A 103 -11.87 7.61 -1.91
CA CYS A 103 -12.71 6.84 -0.99
C CYS A 103 -11.95 6.50 0.30
N VAL A 104 -10.65 6.20 0.21
CA VAL A 104 -9.81 5.96 1.38
C VAL A 104 -9.67 7.23 2.21
N SER A 105 -9.41 8.38 1.57
CA SER A 105 -9.33 9.67 2.25
C SER A 105 -10.64 10.02 2.96
N LYS A 106 -11.79 9.84 2.30
CA LYS A 106 -13.10 10.08 2.92
C LYS A 106 -13.37 9.15 4.11
N PHE A 107 -12.94 7.89 4.02
CA PHE A 107 -13.09 6.93 5.11
C PHE A 107 -12.28 7.36 6.35
N TYR A 108 -11.01 7.73 6.19
CA TYR A 108 -10.22 8.19 7.33
C TYR A 108 -10.71 9.53 7.87
N GLN A 109 -11.17 10.44 7.02
CA GLN A 109 -11.78 11.68 7.47
C GLN A 109 -13.05 11.43 8.31
N SER A 110 -13.96 10.55 7.86
CA SER A 110 -15.15 10.22 8.66
C SER A 110 -14.79 9.56 9.99
N TYR A 111 -13.75 8.72 10.02
CA TYR A 111 -13.28 8.08 11.25
C TYR A 111 -12.70 9.10 12.24
N GLU A 112 -11.90 10.06 11.76
CA GLU A 112 -11.37 11.16 12.57
C GLU A 112 -12.50 12.02 13.12
N ASP A 113 -13.47 12.42 12.29
CA ASP A 113 -14.64 13.20 12.71
C ASP A 113 -15.47 12.47 13.81
N GLU A 114 -15.65 11.15 13.68
CA GLU A 114 -16.35 10.33 14.67
C GLU A 114 -15.58 10.23 16.00
N CYS A 115 -14.25 10.06 15.93
CA CYS A 115 -13.38 10.03 17.10
C CYS A 115 -13.37 11.38 17.84
N GLU A 116 -13.28 12.50 17.12
CA GLU A 116 -13.37 13.85 17.72
C GLU A 116 -14.72 14.08 18.40
N TRP A 117 -15.82 13.67 17.75
CA TRP A 117 -17.16 13.80 18.33
C TRP A 117 -17.33 12.98 19.62
N LEU A 118 -16.80 11.76 19.65
CA LEU A 118 -16.81 10.91 20.84
C LEU A 118 -15.92 11.47 21.96
N ASP A 119 -14.74 11.99 21.64
CA ASP A 119 -13.86 12.61 22.65
C ASP A 119 -14.52 13.85 23.29
N ASP A 120 -15.23 14.66 22.51
CA ASP A 120 -15.99 15.83 22.98
C ASP A 120 -17.25 15.44 23.80
N GLU A 121 -17.94 14.33 23.48
CA GLU A 121 -19.13 13.89 24.22
C GLU A 121 -18.79 13.31 25.61
N TYR A 122 -17.58 12.75 25.76
CA TYR A 122 -17.13 12.12 26.99
C TYR A 122 -16.30 13.02 27.93
N TYR A 123 -16.17 14.33 27.62
CA TYR A 123 -15.48 15.34 28.45
C TYR A 123 -16.39 16.46 28.99
#